data_AF-A0A3M1CYY5-F1
#
_entry.id   AF-A0A3M1CYY5-F1
#
_cell.length_a   1.000
_cell.length_b   1.000
_cell.length_c   1.000
_cell.angle_alpha   90.00
_cell.angle_beta   90.00
_cell.angle_gamma   90.00
#
_symmetry.space_group_name_H-M   'P 1'
#
loop_
_entity.id
_entity.type
_entity.pdbx_description
1 polymer ?
#
loop_
_entity_poly.entity_id
_entity_poly.type
_entity_poly.pdbx_seq_one_letter_code
_entity_poly.pdbx_strand_id
1 'polypeptide(L)'
;MPLTPDTDYVLCEKSTRVTPAGVTVGFVVGLPDCFVWLPSRAISGAGRTHVRTTYQLADGPPLDAVRAMLADPAATPDQVRATLRELASGTEAGLVVDTAELAALRVKTGWFSRGLYYKRPGDRGWSGFPLSGGAAIAQAFARFYADQLRE
;
A
#
# COMPACT_ATOMS: atom_id res chain seq x y z
N MET A 1 -2.73 16.83 17.08
CA MET A 1 -3.67 17.22 16.02
C MET A 1 -4.06 15.93 15.33
N PRO A 2 -5.36 15.68 15.07
CA PRO A 2 -5.77 14.47 14.36
C PRO A 2 -5.11 14.43 12.98
N LEU A 3 -4.82 13.22 12.51
CA LEU A 3 -4.31 13.01 11.15
C LEU A 3 -5.35 13.45 10.12
N THR A 4 -4.90 14.15 9.11
CA THR A 4 -5.74 14.71 8.05
C THR A 4 -5.57 13.87 6.78
N PRO A 5 -6.64 13.21 6.29
CA PRO A 5 -6.61 12.51 5.01
C PRO A 5 -6.19 13.44 3.86
N ASP A 6 -5.53 12.88 2.84
CA ASP A 6 -4.96 13.58 1.69
C ASP A 6 -3.86 14.62 2.03
N THR A 7 -3.50 14.78 3.30
CA THR A 7 -2.42 15.67 3.77
C THR A 7 -1.35 14.90 4.53
N ASP A 8 -1.74 14.18 5.58
CA ASP A 8 -0.82 13.36 6.39
C ASP A 8 -0.73 11.93 5.86
N TYR A 9 -1.79 11.44 5.22
CA TYR A 9 -1.83 10.10 4.63
C TYR A 9 -2.86 9.97 3.49
N VAL A 10 -2.69 8.93 2.68
CA VAL A 10 -3.72 8.43 1.74
C VAL A 10 -3.90 6.92 1.90
N LEU A 11 -5.13 6.42 1.84
CA LEU A 11 -5.42 5.00 2.07
C LEU A 11 -6.20 4.40 0.89
N CYS A 12 -5.61 3.40 0.23
CA CYS A 12 -6.34 2.52 -0.67
C CYS A 12 -6.59 1.18 0.01
N GLU A 13 -7.81 0.97 0.46
CA GLU A 13 -8.24 -0.21 1.24
C GLU A 13 -8.20 -1.53 0.46
N LYS A 14 -8.08 -1.46 -0.86
CA LYS A 14 -8.01 -2.63 -1.72
C LYS A 14 -7.00 -2.46 -2.83
N SER A 15 -5.94 -3.24 -2.75
CA SER A 15 -4.93 -3.41 -3.77
C SER A 15 -4.69 -4.90 -4.01
N THR A 16 -4.64 -5.30 -5.28
CA THR A 16 -4.44 -6.70 -5.67
C THR A 16 -3.09 -6.84 -6.36
N ARG A 17 -2.25 -7.73 -5.86
CA ARG A 17 -0.97 -8.11 -6.47
C ARG A 17 -1.07 -9.51 -7.02
N VAL A 18 -0.75 -9.66 -8.30
CA VAL A 18 -0.63 -10.96 -8.97
C VAL A 18 0.85 -11.27 -9.08
N THR A 19 1.24 -12.42 -8.56
CA THR A 19 2.61 -12.95 -8.63
C THR A 19 2.56 -14.37 -9.20
N PRO A 20 3.70 -14.93 -9.65
CA PRO A 20 3.74 -16.34 -10.04
C PRO A 20 3.29 -17.30 -8.93
N ALA A 21 3.44 -16.91 -7.66
CA ALA A 21 3.03 -17.70 -6.50
C ALA A 21 1.51 -17.62 -6.21
N GLY A 22 0.79 -16.67 -6.83
CA GLY A 22 -0.64 -16.51 -6.63
C GLY A 22 -1.10 -15.05 -6.57
N VAL A 23 -2.33 -14.86 -6.11
CA VAL A 23 -2.99 -13.55 -6.00
C VAL A 23 -3.08 -13.16 -4.54
N THR A 24 -2.52 -12.00 -4.19
CA THR A 24 -2.64 -11.43 -2.85
C THR A 24 -3.43 -10.15 -2.90
N VAL A 25 -4.44 -10.04 -2.04
CA VAL A 25 -5.20 -8.82 -1.79
C VAL A 25 -4.66 -8.20 -0.51
N GLY A 26 -4.51 -6.89 -0.54
CA GLY A 26 -4.02 -6.08 0.56
C GLY A 26 -4.55 -4.66 0.45
N PHE A 27 -3.86 -3.73 1.08
CA PHE A 27 -4.14 -2.30 1.03
C PHE A 27 -2.84 -1.51 0.97
N VAL A 28 -2.93 -0.27 0.49
CA VAL A 28 -1.79 0.66 0.39
C VAL A 28 -2.08 1.85 1.31
N VAL A 29 -1.13 2.17 2.19
CA VAL A 29 -1.09 3.45 2.90
C VAL A 29 0.04 4.27 2.30
N GLY A 30 -0.25 5.49 1.85
CA GLY A 30 0.75 6.48 1.50
C GLY A 30 1.00 7.43 2.67
N LEU A 31 2.27 7.71 2.93
CA LEU A 31 2.78 8.69 3.88
C LEU A 31 3.74 9.63 3.13
N PRO A 32 4.08 10.80 3.69
CA PRO A 32 4.88 11.79 2.96
C PRO A 32 6.24 11.28 2.47
N ASP A 33 6.89 10.35 3.18
CA ASP A 33 8.22 9.84 2.84
C ASP A 33 8.24 8.39 2.31
N CYS A 34 7.11 7.69 2.39
CA CYS A 34 7.05 6.28 2.04
C CYS A 34 5.61 5.83 1.75
N PHE A 35 5.47 4.69 1.08
CA PHE A 35 4.20 3.97 1.04
C PHE A 35 4.39 2.55 1.51
N VAL A 36 3.37 2.06 2.22
CA VAL A 36 3.34 0.75 2.83
C VAL A 36 2.23 -0.06 2.18
N TRP A 37 2.54 -1.29 1.79
CA TRP A 37 1.57 -2.27 1.34
C TRP A 37 1.50 -3.41 2.35
N LEU A 38 0.29 -3.73 2.80
CA LEU A 38 0.03 -4.81 3.74
C LEU A 38 -0.96 -5.81 3.16
N PRO A 39 -0.68 -7.13 3.24
CA PRO A 39 -1.61 -8.15 2.77
C PRO A 39 -2.78 -8.33 3.76
N SER A 40 -3.94 -8.68 3.22
CA SER A 40 -5.10 -9.11 4.01
C SER A 40 -5.46 -10.57 3.74
N ARG A 41 -5.31 -11.02 2.49
CA ARG A 41 -5.52 -12.42 2.09
C ARG A 41 -4.71 -12.80 0.87
N ALA A 42 -4.27 -14.04 0.79
CA ALA A 42 -3.65 -14.62 -0.41
C ALA A 42 -4.40 -15.87 -0.86
N ILE A 43 -4.39 -16.10 -2.17
CA ILE A 43 -4.81 -17.36 -2.78
C ILE A 43 -3.62 -17.85 -3.62
N SER A 44 -3.12 -19.04 -3.29
CA SER A 44 -2.01 -19.71 -3.96
C SER A 44 -2.38 -21.16 -4.29
N GLY A 45 -1.53 -21.85 -5.05
CA GLY A 45 -1.70 -23.27 -5.37
C GLY A 45 -1.48 -23.61 -6.84
N ALA A 46 -1.37 -24.89 -7.15
CA ALA A 46 -1.13 -25.43 -8.49
C ALA A 46 -2.04 -26.63 -8.78
N GLY A 47 -2.45 -26.78 -10.04
CA GLY A 47 -3.33 -27.87 -10.47
C GLY A 47 -4.71 -27.78 -9.82
N ARG A 48 -5.07 -28.80 -9.03
CA ARG A 48 -6.36 -28.89 -8.31
C ARG A 48 -6.30 -28.41 -6.86
N THR A 49 -5.15 -27.90 -6.40
CA THR A 49 -4.95 -27.49 -5.01
C THR A 49 -5.05 -25.97 -4.92
N HIS A 50 -5.90 -25.48 -4.00
CA HIS A 50 -6.01 -24.08 -3.66
C HIS A 50 -5.73 -23.89 -2.17
N VAL A 51 -4.77 -23.03 -1.84
CA VAL A 51 -4.47 -22.61 -0.48
C VAL A 51 -4.94 -21.18 -0.32
N ARG A 52 -5.75 -20.93 0.71
CA ARG A 52 -6.20 -19.60 1.08
C ARG A 52 -5.56 -19.20 2.40
N THR A 53 -4.76 -18.15 2.36
CA THR A 53 -4.13 -17.55 3.54
C THR A 53 -4.89 -16.29 3.92
N THR A 54 -5.26 -16.15 5.19
CA THR A 54 -5.81 -14.90 5.74
C THR A 54 -4.78 -14.34 6.72
N TYR A 55 -4.41 -13.08 6.53
CA TYR A 55 -3.48 -12.39 7.41
C TYR A 55 -4.28 -11.76 8.56
N GLN A 56 -3.78 -11.90 9.78
CA GLN A 56 -4.41 -11.40 11.00
C GLN A 56 -3.34 -10.75 11.87
N LEU A 57 -3.71 -9.68 12.56
CA LEU A 57 -2.98 -9.18 13.72
C LEU A 57 -3.63 -9.75 14.99
N ALA A 58 -2.99 -9.58 16.14
CA ALA A 58 -3.49 -10.08 17.42
C ALA A 58 -4.95 -9.65 17.69
N ASP A 59 -5.30 -8.43 17.27
CA ASP A 59 -6.60 -7.81 17.53
C ASP A 59 -7.57 -7.84 16.34
N GLY A 60 -7.25 -8.59 15.27
CA GLY A 60 -8.14 -8.77 14.12
C GLY A 60 -7.52 -8.44 12.75
N PRO A 61 -8.36 -8.18 11.72
CA PRO A 61 -7.87 -7.94 10.36
C PRO A 61 -6.94 -6.73 10.28
N PRO A 62 -5.80 -6.82 9.55
CA PRO A 62 -4.82 -5.73 9.52
C PRO A 62 -5.39 -4.38 9.03
N LEU A 63 -6.36 -4.41 8.11
CA LEU A 63 -7.00 -3.18 7.62
C LEU A 63 -7.81 -2.46 8.72
N ASP A 64 -8.48 -3.22 9.59
CA ASP A 64 -9.32 -2.65 10.63
C ASP A 64 -8.46 -2.00 11.72
N ALA A 65 -7.34 -2.63 12.09
CA ALA A 65 -6.35 -2.05 12.98
C ALA A 65 -5.75 -0.76 12.41
N VAL A 66 -5.39 -0.74 11.13
CA VAL A 66 -4.87 0.47 10.47
C VAL A 66 -5.92 1.57 10.40
N ARG A 67 -7.19 1.25 10.10
CA ARG A 67 -8.29 2.23 10.14
C ARG A 67 -8.48 2.82 11.53
N ALA A 68 -8.49 1.98 12.56
CA ALA A 68 -8.63 2.41 13.94
C ALA A 68 -7.49 3.35 14.34
N MET A 69 -6.25 3.00 13.98
CA MET A 69 -5.08 3.84 14.22
C MET A 69 -5.14 5.19 13.48
N LEU A 70 -5.55 5.20 12.21
CA LEU A 70 -5.68 6.44 11.42
C LEU A 70 -6.84 7.33 11.91
N ALA A 71 -7.87 6.73 12.52
CA ALA A 71 -9.01 7.44 13.10
C ALA A 71 -8.76 7.93 14.53
N ASP A 72 -7.68 7.50 15.18
CA ASP A 72 -7.35 7.90 16.54
C ASP A 72 -6.89 9.38 16.57
N PRO A 73 -7.61 10.28 17.26
CA PRO A 73 -7.24 11.70 17.35
C PRO A 73 -5.93 11.94 18.11
N ALA A 74 -5.46 10.96 18.88
CA ALA A 74 -4.18 11.00 19.58
C ALA A 74 -3.00 10.49 18.73
N ALA A 75 -3.27 9.80 17.61
CA ALA A 75 -2.22 9.28 16.75
C ALA A 75 -1.43 10.40 16.08
N THR A 76 -0.11 10.26 16.07
CA THR A 76 0.82 11.17 15.40
C THR A 76 1.34 10.56 14.09
N PRO A 77 1.76 11.37 13.10
CA PRO A 77 2.33 10.86 11.85
C PRO A 77 3.51 9.90 12.06
N ASP A 78 4.37 10.20 13.04
CA ASP A 78 5.55 9.38 13.33
C ASP A 78 5.19 8.05 14.00
N GLN A 79 4.21 8.03 14.89
CA GLN A 79 3.67 6.78 15.45
C GLN A 79 3.06 5.91 14.36
N VAL A 80 2.21 6.49 13.49
CA VAL A 80 1.62 5.75 12.37
C VAL A 80 2.68 5.19 11.45
N ARG A 81 3.71 5.99 11.12
CA ARG A 81 4.84 5.55 10.30
C ARG A 81 5.59 4.38 10.93
N ALA A 82 5.96 4.50 12.21
CA ALA A 82 6.67 3.46 12.93
C ALA A 82 5.85 2.16 12.97
N THR A 83 4.58 2.24 13.35
CA THR A 83 3.68 1.09 13.43
C THR A 83 3.49 0.43 12.06
N LEU A 84 3.26 1.20 10.99
CA LEU A 84 3.09 0.62 9.66
C LEU A 84 4.35 -0.08 9.15
N ARG A 85 5.54 0.48 9.43
CA ARG A 85 6.82 -0.17 9.09
C ARG A 85 7.02 -1.46 9.87
N GLU A 86 6.70 -1.45 11.16
CA GLU A 86 6.77 -2.63 12.02
C GLU A 86 5.83 -3.73 11.51
N LEU A 87 4.57 -3.39 11.25
CA LEU A 87 3.57 -4.31 10.70
C LEU A 87 4.00 -4.90 9.35
N ALA A 88 4.54 -4.07 8.46
CA ALA A 88 5.02 -4.53 7.16
C ALA A 88 6.24 -5.43 7.27
N SER A 89 7.15 -5.15 8.20
CA SER A 89 8.35 -5.96 8.44
C SER A 89 8.03 -7.29 9.13
N GLY A 90 7.00 -7.31 9.99
CA GLY A 90 6.50 -8.51 10.66
C GLY A 90 5.60 -9.40 9.79
N THR A 91 5.21 -8.93 8.60
CA THR A 91 4.32 -9.67 7.70
C THR A 91 5.09 -10.15 6.48
N GLU A 92 5.10 -11.45 6.20
CA GLU A 92 5.90 -12.07 5.13
C GLU A 92 5.76 -11.39 3.75
N ALA A 93 4.55 -10.93 3.40
CA ALA A 93 4.29 -10.24 2.14
C ALA A 93 4.20 -8.70 2.27
N GLY A 94 4.39 -8.15 3.47
CA GLY A 94 4.39 -6.72 3.72
C GLY A 94 5.53 -6.01 3.00
N LEU A 95 5.30 -4.78 2.56
CA LEU A 95 6.31 -3.97 1.89
C LEU A 95 6.28 -2.54 2.39
N VAL A 96 7.48 -2.01 2.65
CA VAL A 96 7.72 -0.58 2.79
C VAL A 96 8.53 -0.12 1.59
N VAL A 97 8.14 1.01 1.01
CA VAL A 97 8.87 1.64 -0.09
C VAL A 97 9.12 3.09 0.26
N ASP A 98 10.38 3.42 0.49
CA ASP A 98 10.85 4.77 0.78
C ASP A 98 10.96 5.59 -0.49
N THR A 99 10.30 6.75 -0.56
CA THR A 99 10.24 7.54 -1.79
C THR A 99 11.57 8.19 -2.13
N ALA A 100 12.40 8.44 -1.12
CA ALA A 100 13.77 8.91 -1.28
C ALA A 100 14.68 7.90 -2.03
N GLU A 101 14.38 6.61 -1.95
CA GLU A 101 15.16 5.55 -2.60
C GLU A 101 14.74 5.30 -4.06
N LEU A 102 13.69 5.97 -4.53
CA LEU A 102 13.13 5.74 -5.85
C LEU A 102 13.84 6.55 -6.93
N ALA A 103 14.16 5.87 -8.02
CA ALA A 103 14.58 6.50 -9.26
C ALA A 103 13.39 7.15 -9.97
N ALA A 104 12.22 6.50 -9.94
CA ALA A 104 11.00 7.01 -10.54
C ALA A 104 9.76 6.61 -9.71
N LEU A 105 8.78 7.49 -9.67
CA LEU A 105 7.48 7.29 -9.01
C LEU A 105 6.38 7.82 -9.92
N ARG A 106 5.37 6.99 -10.17
CA ARG A 106 4.25 7.30 -11.06
C ARG A 106 2.93 6.83 -10.49
N VAL A 107 1.93 7.69 -10.52
CA VAL A 107 0.54 7.30 -10.27
C VAL A 107 -0.20 7.29 -11.60
N LYS A 108 -0.77 6.14 -11.97
CA LYS A 108 -1.70 6.06 -13.11
C LYS A 108 -3.12 6.25 -12.59
N THR A 109 -3.85 7.18 -13.21
CA THR A 109 -5.24 7.53 -12.88
C THR A 109 -6.23 7.20 -14.00
N GLY A 110 -5.74 6.60 -15.10
CA GLY A 110 -6.50 6.38 -16.32
C GLY A 110 -7.64 5.36 -16.19
N TRP A 111 -8.44 5.24 -17.25
CA TRP A 111 -9.57 4.31 -17.32
C TRP A 111 -9.11 2.84 -17.36
N PHE A 112 -8.05 2.55 -18.13
CA PHE A 112 -7.55 1.19 -18.36
C PHE A 112 -6.50 0.72 -17.34
N SER A 113 -5.94 1.63 -16.54
CA SER A 113 -4.94 1.29 -15.54
C SER A 113 -4.92 2.33 -14.43
N ARG A 114 -5.06 1.84 -13.19
CA ARG A 114 -4.98 2.65 -11.98
C ARG A 114 -4.04 1.99 -10.99
N GLY A 115 -3.03 2.73 -10.53
CA GLY A 115 -2.01 2.15 -9.68
C GLY A 115 -0.94 3.13 -9.26
N LEU A 116 -0.30 2.82 -8.14
CA LEU A 116 0.95 3.43 -7.70
C LEU A 116 2.10 2.57 -8.22
N TYR A 117 2.98 3.13 -9.05
CA TYR A 117 4.08 2.43 -9.70
C TYR A 117 5.40 3.11 -9.37
N TYR A 118 6.44 2.32 -9.17
CA TYR A 118 7.76 2.83 -8.82
C TYR A 118 8.87 2.04 -9.49
N LYS A 119 10.06 2.64 -9.51
CA LYS A 119 11.34 2.02 -9.86
C LYS A 119 12.39 2.38 -8.83
N ARG A 120 13.15 1.39 -8.40
CA ARG A 120 14.41 1.58 -7.69
C ARG A 120 15.58 1.70 -8.69
N PRO A 121 16.71 2.30 -8.28
CA PRO A 121 17.93 2.28 -9.07
C PRO A 121 18.29 0.86 -9.52
N GLY A 122 18.43 0.64 -10.82
CA GLY A 122 18.76 -0.66 -11.41
C GLY A 122 17.57 -1.56 -11.79
N ASP A 123 16.33 -1.18 -11.46
CA ASP A 123 15.15 -1.95 -11.86
C ASP A 123 14.97 -1.99 -13.38
N ARG A 124 14.78 -3.20 -13.94
CA ARG A 124 14.51 -3.40 -15.38
C ARG A 124 13.09 -3.02 -15.79
N GLY A 125 12.16 -2.91 -14.84
CA GLY A 125 10.74 -2.69 -15.09
C GLY A 125 10.06 -1.93 -13.95
N TRP A 126 8.78 -1.61 -14.11
CA TRP A 126 7.99 -0.96 -13.06
C TRP A 126 7.46 -2.00 -12.07
N SER A 127 7.66 -1.75 -10.78
CA SER A 127 6.90 -2.40 -9.72
C SER A 127 5.66 -1.55 -9.42
N GLY A 128 4.60 -2.13 -8.87
CA GLY A 128 3.45 -1.32 -8.49
C GLY A 128 2.32 -2.04 -7.79
N PHE A 129 1.41 -1.22 -7.30
CA PHE A 129 0.23 -1.58 -6.55
C PHE A 129 -1.00 -1.06 -7.28
N PRO A 130 -1.78 -1.95 -7.93
CA PRO A 130 -3.08 -1.58 -8.49
C PRO A 130 -3.98 -1.01 -7.39
N LEU A 131 -4.60 0.15 -7.65
CA LEU A 131 -5.47 0.82 -6.68
C LEU A 131 -6.94 0.56 -7.05
N SER A 132 -7.64 -0.27 -6.27
CA SER A 132 -8.97 -0.79 -6.63
C SER A 132 -10.14 0.08 -6.18
N GLY A 133 -9.90 1.24 -5.56
CA GLY A 133 -10.92 2.17 -5.05
C GLY A 133 -11.48 3.18 -6.06
N GLY A 134 -11.33 2.91 -7.36
CA GLY A 134 -11.83 3.79 -8.43
C GLY A 134 -10.87 4.93 -8.83
N ALA A 135 -11.38 5.89 -9.61
CA ALA A 135 -10.57 7.01 -10.10
C ALA A 135 -10.21 8.00 -8.98
N ALA A 136 -11.13 8.23 -8.04
CA ALA A 136 -10.95 9.16 -6.94
C ALA A 136 -9.74 8.79 -6.07
N ILE A 137 -9.56 7.50 -5.73
CA ILE A 137 -8.40 7.10 -4.93
C ILE A 137 -7.09 7.26 -5.69
N ALA A 138 -7.07 6.92 -6.98
CA ALA A 138 -5.86 7.11 -7.78
C ALA A 138 -5.51 8.60 -7.91
N GLN A 139 -6.51 9.46 -8.04
CA GLN A 139 -6.31 10.92 -8.05
C GLN A 139 -5.83 11.43 -6.69
N ALA A 140 -6.33 10.89 -5.57
CA ALA A 140 -5.84 11.24 -4.23
C ALA A 140 -4.36 10.91 -4.09
N PHE A 141 -3.93 9.71 -4.47
CA PHE A 141 -2.51 9.34 -4.50
C PHE A 141 -1.68 10.24 -5.43
N ALA A 142 -2.22 10.60 -6.60
CA ALA A 142 -1.51 11.47 -7.54
C ALA A 142 -1.31 12.88 -6.98
N ARG A 143 -2.31 13.45 -6.29
CA ARG A 143 -2.19 14.73 -5.59
C ARG A 143 -1.21 14.64 -4.42
N PHE A 144 -1.34 13.60 -3.62
CA PHE A 144 -0.53 13.40 -2.41
C PHE A 144 0.97 13.29 -2.71
N TYR A 145 1.34 12.63 -3.82
CA TYR A 145 2.74 12.48 -4.24
C TYR A 145 3.17 13.46 -5.32
N ALA A 146 2.42 14.52 -5.60
CA ALA A 146 2.67 15.40 -6.75
C ALA A 146 4.12 15.90 -6.83
N ASP A 147 4.70 16.33 -5.70
CA ASP A 147 6.07 16.84 -5.61
C ASP A 147 7.16 15.76 -5.74
N GLN A 148 6.76 14.50 -5.69
CA GLN A 148 7.65 13.33 -5.73
C GLN A 148 7.54 12.53 -7.02
N LEU A 149 6.58 12.87 -7.89
CA LEU A 149 6.44 12.23 -9.18
C LEU A 149 7.67 12.53 -10.04
N ARG A 150 8.28 11.45 -10.55
CA ARG A 150 9.48 11.48 -11.40
C ARG A 150 9.24 10.48 -12.53
N GLU A 151 9.35 10.94 -13.78
CA GLU A 151 9.10 10.13 -14.97
C GLU A 151 10.23 9.14 -15.31
#